data_AF-A0A953LUK7-F1
#
_entry.id   AF-A0A953LUK7-F1
#
_cell.length_a   1.000
_cell.length_b   1.000
_cell.length_c   1.000
_cell.angle_alpha   90.00
_cell.angle_beta   90.00
_cell.angle_gamma   90.00
#
_symmetry.space_group_name_H-M   'P 1'
#
loop_
_entity.id
_entity.type
_entity.pdbx_description
1 polymer ?
#
loop_
_entity_poly.entity_id
_entity_poly.type
_entity_poly.pdbx_seq_one_letter_code
_entity_poly.pdbx_strand_id
1 'polypeptide(L)'
;SSIELFRFGSRFHEMLARCSGNPFFLDALQRINRLRRLIEYRAMVETSHFIGQAREHLKIMDLIEGGDREGAAVFLARHLETARVVKLDVLTSGKDDRRGKATTAKLHF
;
A
#
# COMPACT_ATOMS: atom_id res chain seq x y z
N SER A 1 -11.50 -5.82 9.54
CA SER A 1 -10.12 -6.33 9.73
C SER A 1 -9.15 -5.62 8.76
N SER A 2 -7.86 -5.44 9.11
CA SER A 2 -6.84 -4.81 8.22
C SER A 2 -6.77 -5.48 6.82
N ILE A 3 -7.00 -6.80 6.76
CA ILE A 3 -7.06 -7.57 5.51
C ILE A 3 -8.21 -7.12 4.59
N GLU A 4 -9.35 -6.72 5.16
CA GLU A 4 -10.51 -6.26 4.38
C GLU A 4 -10.28 -4.87 3.81
N LEU A 5 -9.63 -3.98 4.56
CA LEU A 5 -9.26 -2.65 4.09
C LEU A 5 -8.27 -2.72 2.93
N PHE A 6 -7.28 -3.62 3.02
CA PHE A 6 -6.38 -3.90 1.91
C PHE A 6 -7.13 -4.42 0.66
N ARG A 7 -8.11 -5.30 0.84
CA ARG A 7 -8.94 -5.81 -0.25
C ARG A 7 -9.72 -4.69 -0.92
N PHE A 8 -10.25 -3.74 -0.14
CA PHE A 8 -10.97 -2.57 -0.67
C PHE A 8 -10.06 -1.71 -1.56
N GLY A 9 -8.90 -1.28 -1.06
CA GLY A 9 -7.96 -0.48 -1.86
C GLY A 9 -7.44 -1.21 -3.11
N SER A 10 -7.22 -2.53 -3.03
CA SER A 10 -6.82 -3.32 -4.20
C SER A 10 -7.92 -3.40 -5.26
N ARG A 11 -9.18 -3.59 -4.85
CA ARG A 11 -10.34 -3.59 -5.75
C ARG A 11 -10.55 -2.23 -6.42
N PHE A 12 -10.30 -1.14 -5.70
CA PHE A 12 -10.36 0.20 -6.26
C PHE A 12 -9.38 0.37 -7.44
N HIS A 13 -8.10 0.03 -7.24
CA HIS A 13 -7.13 0.14 -8.35
C HIS A 13 -7.44 -0.80 -9.51
N GLU A 14 -7.92 -2.02 -9.23
CA GLU A 14 -8.33 -2.96 -10.28
C GLU A 14 -9.54 -2.45 -11.08
N MET A 15 -10.48 -1.77 -10.42
CA MET A 15 -11.60 -1.11 -11.10
C MET A 15 -11.09 -0.04 -12.07
N LEU A 16 -10.18 0.83 -11.64
CA LEU A 16 -9.58 1.84 -12.54
C LEU A 16 -8.80 1.20 -13.70
N ALA A 17 -8.04 0.14 -13.43
CA ALA A 17 -7.28 -0.55 -14.46
C ALA A 17 -8.18 -1.21 -15.51
N ARG A 18 -9.36 -1.74 -15.12
CA ARG A 18 -10.35 -2.28 -16.06
C ARG A 18 -10.85 -1.23 -17.05
N CYS A 19 -11.01 0.02 -16.59
CA CYS A 19 -11.43 1.13 -17.45
C CYS A 19 -10.42 1.46 -18.56
N SER A 20 -9.17 1.03 -18.45
CA SER A 20 -8.16 1.22 -19.51
C SER A 20 -8.40 0.33 -20.75
N GLY A 21 -9.22 -0.71 -20.64
CA GLY A 21 -9.43 -1.70 -21.70
C GLY A 21 -8.20 -2.58 -21.99
N ASN A 22 -7.12 -2.45 -21.21
CA ASN A 22 -5.89 -3.23 -21.40
C ASN A 22 -5.83 -4.42 -20.42
N PRO A 23 -6.04 -5.66 -20.88
CA PRO A 23 -6.02 -6.83 -20.01
C PRO A 23 -4.63 -7.10 -19.42
N PHE A 24 -3.55 -6.81 -20.15
CA PHE A 24 -2.19 -7.00 -19.65
C PHE A 24 -1.87 -6.09 -18.47
N PHE A 25 -2.39 -4.85 -18.50
CA PHE A 25 -2.22 -3.92 -17.40
C PHE A 25 -2.96 -4.38 -16.14
N LEU A 26 -4.20 -4.85 -16.30
CA LEU A 26 -4.97 -5.42 -15.20
C LEU A 26 -4.27 -6.64 -14.59
N ASP A 27 -3.76 -7.55 -15.41
CA ASP A 27 -3.04 -8.75 -14.96
C ASP A 27 -1.77 -8.40 -14.18
N ALA A 28 -1.00 -7.43 -14.68
CA ALA A 28 0.20 -6.93 -14.01
C ALA A 28 -0.15 -6.32 -12.64
N LEU A 29 -1.20 -5.50 -12.58
CA LEU A 29 -1.66 -4.89 -11.33
C LEU A 29 -2.10 -5.94 -10.30
N GLN A 30 -2.84 -6.97 -10.73
CA GLN A 30 -3.26 -8.06 -9.85
C GLN A 30 -2.07 -8.85 -9.29
N ARG A 31 -1.03 -9.09 -10.09
CA ARG A 31 0.22 -9.71 -9.62
C ARG A 31 0.91 -8.85 -8.56
N ILE A 32 1.01 -7.54 -8.78
CA ILE A 32 1.58 -6.59 -7.82
C ILE A 32 0.75 -6.58 -6.53
N ASN A 33 -0.59 -6.55 -6.61
CA ASN A 33 -1.47 -6.60 -5.45
C ASN A 33 -1.27 -7.88 -4.62
N ARG A 34 -1.02 -9.04 -5.25
CA ARG A 34 -0.72 -10.29 -4.52
C ARG A 34 0.58 -10.20 -3.72
N LEU A 35 1.64 -9.63 -4.31
CA LEU A 35 2.91 -9.42 -3.61
C LEU A 35 2.76 -8.40 -2.47
N ARG A 36 2.01 -7.32 -2.72
CA ARG A 36 1.72 -6.27 -1.74
C ARG A 36 1.07 -6.83 -0.48
N ARG A 37 0.18 -7.83 -0.61
CA ARG A 37 -0.46 -8.51 0.52
C ARG A 37 0.55 -9.12 1.52
N LEU A 38 1.67 -9.65 1.03
CA LEU A 38 2.71 -10.23 1.90
C LEU A 38 3.39 -9.18 2.77
N ILE A 39 3.53 -7.97 2.26
CA ILE A 39 4.11 -6.82 2.98
C ILE A 39 3.11 -6.35 4.05
N GLU A 40 1.82 -6.26 3.71
CA GLU A 40 0.77 -5.86 4.67
C GLU A 40 0.62 -6.84 5.84
N TYR A 41 0.94 -8.12 5.68
CA TYR A 41 0.92 -9.06 6.80
C TYR A 41 2.04 -8.79 7.81
N ARG A 42 3.18 -8.25 7.36
CA ARG A 42 4.35 -7.96 8.21
C ARG A 42 4.27 -6.57 8.81
N ALA A 43 3.69 -5.63 8.07
CA ALA A 43 3.36 -4.31 8.55
C ALA A 43 2.03 -4.38 9.29
N MET A 44 1.99 -4.50 10.61
CA MET A 44 0.74 -4.29 11.36
C MET A 44 0.36 -2.81 11.25
N VAL A 45 -0.24 -2.42 10.12
CA VAL A 45 -0.54 -1.01 9.78
C VAL A 45 -1.70 -0.55 10.64
N GLU A 46 -1.47 0.57 11.33
CA GLU A 46 -2.45 1.29 12.15
C GLU A 46 -3.71 1.66 11.36
N THR A 47 -4.87 1.55 12.02
CA THR A 47 -6.19 1.72 11.37
C THR A 47 -6.37 3.14 10.80
N SER A 48 -5.70 4.14 11.39
CA SER A 48 -5.78 5.56 11.00
C SER A 48 -5.31 5.84 9.57
N HIS A 49 -4.33 5.08 9.08
CA HIS A 49 -3.78 5.26 7.73
C HIS A 49 -4.80 4.93 6.63
N PHE A 50 -5.72 3.99 6.90
CA PHE A 50 -6.74 3.58 5.92
C PHE A 50 -7.82 4.64 5.70
N ILE A 51 -8.18 5.42 6.73
CA ILE A 51 -9.16 6.51 6.58
C ILE A 51 -8.60 7.59 5.64
N GLY A 52 -7.30 7.89 5.75
CA GLY A 52 -6.61 8.78 4.82
C GLY A 52 -6.69 8.29 3.37
N GLN A 53 -6.33 7.01 3.15
CA GLN A 53 -6.38 6.40 1.81
C GLN A 53 -7.80 6.35 1.22
N ALA A 54 -8.82 6.08 2.03
CA ALA A 54 -10.20 6.09 1.57
C ALA A 54 -10.62 7.48 1.06
N ARG A 55 -10.22 8.55 1.77
CA ARG A 55 -10.47 9.93 1.32
C ARG A 55 -9.72 10.27 0.04
N GLU A 56 -8.48 9.78 -0.10
CA GLU A 56 -7.71 9.93 -1.32
C GLU A 56 -8.36 9.20 -2.50
N HIS A 57 -8.93 8.01 -2.29
CA HIS A 57 -9.68 7.29 -3.33
C HIS A 57 -10.95 8.03 -3.76
N LEU A 58 -11.70 8.60 -2.80
CA LEU A 58 -12.84 9.47 -3.11
C LEU A 58 -12.39 10.66 -3.98
N LYS A 59 -11.27 11.31 -3.63
CA LYS A 59 -10.75 12.45 -4.40
C LYS A 59 -10.38 12.07 -5.84
N ILE A 60 -9.84 10.88 -6.06
CA ILE A 60 -9.57 10.37 -7.41
C ILE A 60 -10.87 10.19 -8.19
N MET A 61 -11.91 9.64 -7.55
CA MET A 61 -13.22 9.49 -8.19
C MET A 61 -13.83 10.85 -8.54
N ASP A 62 -13.76 11.84 -7.65
CA ASP A 62 -14.25 13.20 -7.93
C ASP A 62 -13.58 13.81 -9.17
N LEU A 63 -12.25 13.62 -9.32
CA LEU A 63 -11.50 14.11 -10.48
C LEU A 63 -11.92 13.39 -11.77
N ILE A 64 -12.12 12.08 -11.71
CA ILE A 64 -12.59 11.29 -12.85
C ILE A 64 -14.02 11.70 -13.25
N GLU A 65 -14.93 11.83 -12.28
CA GLU A 65 -16.32 12.24 -12.51
C GLU A 65 -16.40 13.67 -13.05
N GLY A 66 -15.51 14.56 -12.61
CA GLY A 66 -15.35 15.91 -13.15
C GLY A 66 -14.70 15.97 -14.54
N GLY A 67 -14.26 14.83 -15.10
CA GLY A 67 -13.62 14.75 -16.40
C GLY A 67 -12.12 15.10 -16.42
N ASP A 68 -11.52 15.42 -15.27
CA ASP A 68 -10.11 15.76 -15.12
C ASP A 68 -9.24 14.49 -15.00
N ARG A 69 -8.98 13.85 -16.15
CA ARG A 69 -8.17 12.62 -16.21
C ARG A 69 -6.70 12.87 -15.88
N GLU A 70 -6.14 14.02 -16.27
CA GLU A 70 -4.75 14.35 -15.99
C GLU A 70 -4.53 14.58 -14.50
N GLY A 71 -5.40 15.38 -13.87
CA GLY A 71 -5.38 15.58 -12.42
C GLY A 71 -5.57 14.27 -11.65
N ALA A 72 -6.49 13.40 -12.10
CA ALA A 72 -6.66 12.07 -11.51
C ALA A 72 -5.39 11.22 -11.60
N ALA A 73 -4.71 11.22 -12.74
CA ALA A 73 -3.48 10.47 -12.95
C ALA A 73 -2.32 10.99 -12.07
N VAL A 74 -2.14 12.32 -12.01
CA VAL A 74 -1.13 12.97 -11.15
C VAL A 74 -1.40 12.65 -9.68
N PHE A 75 -2.65 12.73 -9.25
CA PHE A 75 -3.02 12.44 -7.86
C PHE A 75 -2.82 10.96 -7.52
N LEU A 76 -3.21 10.04 -8.41
CA LEU A 76 -2.99 8.61 -8.22
C LEU A 76 -1.50 8.27 -8.11
N ALA A 77 -0.64 8.88 -8.93
CA ALA A 77 0.81 8.68 -8.84
C ALA A 77 1.36 9.10 -7.46
N ARG A 78 0.93 10.26 -6.94
CA ARG A 78 1.31 10.73 -5.60
C ARG A 78 0.80 9.82 -4.48
N HIS A 79 -0.43 9.33 -4.59
CA HIS A 79 -1.02 8.37 -3.66
C HIS A 79 -0.17 7.08 -3.58
N LEU A 80 0.22 6.54 -4.73
CA LEU A 80 1.06 5.34 -4.80
C LEU A 80 2.46 5.56 -4.22
N GLU A 81 3.08 6.73 -4.47
CA GLU A 81 4.39 7.05 -3.93
C GLU A 81 4.37 7.20 -2.40
N THR A 82 3.36 7.86 -1.86
CA THR A 82 3.16 7.97 -0.40
C THR A 82 3.03 6.58 0.23
N ALA A 83 2.21 5.72 -0.37
CA ALA A 83 2.07 4.35 0.09
C ALA A 83 3.38 3.53 -0.02
N ARG A 84 4.23 3.83 -1.00
CA ARG A 84 5.55 3.19 -1.17
C ARG A 84 6.51 3.59 -0.06
N VAL A 85 6.59 4.88 0.27
CA VAL A 85 7.48 5.42 1.33
C VAL A 85 7.11 4.81 2.68
N VAL A 86 5.82 4.81 3.04
CA VAL A 86 5.34 4.21 4.30
C VAL A 86 5.73 2.72 4.38
N LYS A 87 5.57 1.96 3.29
CA LYS A 87 5.93 0.54 3.28
C LYS A 87 7.42 0.29 3.36
N LEU A 88 8.22 1.14 2.73
CA LEU A 88 9.67 1.05 2.83
C LEU A 88 10.12 1.26 4.27
N ASP A 89 9.58 2.29 4.93
CA ASP A 89 9.90 2.59 6.33
C ASP A 89 9.57 1.40 7.24
N VAL A 90 8.40 0.77 7.08
CA VAL A 90 8.05 -0.42 7.87
C VAL A 90 9.00 -1.60 7.61
N LEU A 91 9.42 -1.80 6.35
CA LEU A 91 10.35 -2.87 5.99
C LEU A 91 11.79 -2.61 6.48
N THR A 92 12.23 -1.34 6.54
CA THR A 92 13.56 -0.97 7.02
C THR A 92 13.63 -0.91 8.54
N SER A 93 12.56 -0.44 9.20
CA SER A 93 12.46 -0.35 10.66
C SER A 93 12.42 -1.73 11.33
N GLY A 94 11.86 -2.75 10.66
CA GLY A 94 11.96 -4.15 11.10
C GLY A 94 13.34 -4.82 10.95
N LYS A 95 14.34 -4.11 10.37
CA LYS A 95 15.71 -4.62 10.20
C LYS A 95 16.62 -4.25 11.39
N ASP A 96 16.26 -3.23 12.18
CA ASP A 96 17.05 -2.74 13.31
C ASP A 96 16.82 -3.54 14.61
N ASP A 97 15.61 -4.07 14.81
CA ASP A 97 15.26 -4.88 16.00
C ASP A 97 15.96 -6.27 16.05
N ARG A 98 16.67 -6.66 14.98
CA ARG A 98 17.47 -7.90 14.93
C ARG A 98 18.97 -7.71 15.15
N ARG A 99 19.42 -6.53 15.57
CA ARG A 99 20.84 -6.27 15.90
C ARG A 99 21.12 -6.05 17.40
N GLY A 100 20.08 -6.08 18.25
CA GLY A 100 20.16 -5.73 19.68
C GLY A 100 20.14 -6.86 20.71
N LYS A 101 20.18 -8.16 20.33
CA LYS A 101 20.27 -9.28 21.30
C LYS A 101 21.57 -10.07 21.13
N ALA A 102 22.69 -9.43 21.45
CA ALA A 102 23.94 -10.09 21.80
C ALA A 102 24.44 -9.49 23.11
N THR A 103 23.75 -9.79 24.21
CA THR A 103 24.11 -9.33 25.55
C THR A 103 24.43 -10.53 26.42
N THR A 104 25.73 -10.80 26.52
CA THR A 104 26.45 -11.38 27.67
C THR A 104 25.81 -12.58 28.38
N ALA A 105 26.14 -13.78 27.90
CA ALA A 105 26.25 -14.94 28.77
C ALA A 105 27.45 -14.74 29.70
N LYS A 106 27.16 -14.28 30.92
CA LYS A 106 28.10 -14.21 32.04
C LYS A 106 28.31 -15.65 32.51
N LEU A 107 29.47 -16.25 32.19
CA LEU A 107 29.93 -17.46 32.86
C LEU A 107 30.17 -17.11 34.34
N HIS A 108 29.31 -17.64 35.20
CA HIS A 108 29.65 -17.89 36.60
C HIS A 108 29.72 -19.40 36.77
N PHE A 109 30.83 -19.82 37.37
CA PHE A 109 31.35 -21.17 37.64
C PHE A 109 32.15 -21.79 36.50
#